data_AF-A0A844MA30-F1
#
_entry.id   AF-A0A844MA30-F1
#
_cell.length_a   1.000
_cell.length_b   1.000
_cell.length_c   1.000
_cell.angle_alpha   90.00
_cell.angle_beta   90.00
_cell.angle_gamma   90.00
#
_symmetry.space_group_name_H-M   'P 1'
#
loop_
_entity.id
_entity.type
_entity.pdbx_description
1 polymer ?
#
loop_
_entity_poly.entity_id
_entity_poly.type
_entity_poly.pdbx_seq_one_letter_code
_entity_poly.pdbx_strand_id
1 'polypeptide(L)'
;MRLNILKGDRRIFSSELVPIVDLKWITWCDVKGIQTGQLAVRFSPGGKSKAGLNNGNTVRVIREQGNWAYVEVEQGPNARVKGLQGWVNSSYLRCTQEPID
;
A
#
# COMPACT_ATOMS: atom_id res chain seq x y z
N MET A 1 12.64 -14.06 21.31
CA MET A 1 12.99 -13.28 22.52
C MET A 1 11.69 -12.71 23.09
N ARG A 2 11.55 -12.41 24.38
CA ARG A 2 10.25 -11.99 24.96
C ARG A 2 10.44 -10.71 25.75
N LEU A 3 9.67 -9.68 25.45
CA LEU A 3 9.69 -8.44 26.22
C LEU A 3 8.77 -8.61 27.41
N ASN A 4 9.27 -8.32 28.60
CA ASN A 4 8.47 -8.28 29.82
C ASN A 4 8.57 -6.89 30.44
N ILE A 5 7.43 -6.29 30.76
CA ILE A 5 7.37 -5.05 31.54
C ILE A 5 6.81 -5.41 32.91
N LEU A 6 7.54 -5.02 33.96
CA LEU A 6 7.18 -5.26 35.36
C LEU A 6 6.88 -3.94 36.06
N LYS A 7 5.94 -3.95 37.00
CA LYS A 7 5.71 -2.88 37.97
C LYS A 7 5.89 -3.48 39.38
N GLY A 8 7.02 -3.19 40.01
CA GLY A 8 7.49 -3.97 41.16
C GLY A 8 7.71 -5.43 40.74
N ASP A 9 7.20 -6.38 41.52
CA ASP A 9 7.33 -7.82 41.23
C ASP A 9 6.23 -8.36 40.30
N ARG A 10 5.28 -7.51 39.89
CA ARG A 10 4.16 -7.94 39.04
C ARG A 10 4.43 -7.65 37.57
N ARG A 11 4.30 -8.69 36.74
CA ARG A 11 4.32 -8.55 35.27
C ARG A 11 3.04 -7.89 34.79
N ILE A 12 3.18 -6.78 34.08
CA ILE A 12 2.04 -5.99 33.56
C ILE A 12 1.92 -6.08 32.04
N PHE A 13 2.98 -6.47 31.34
CA PHE A 13 2.96 -6.72 29.91
C PHE A 13 3.97 -7.80 29.55
N SER A 14 3.61 -8.69 28.63
CA SER A 14 4.52 -9.65 28.05
C SER A 14 4.14 -9.91 26.61
N SER A 15 5.04 -9.59 25.69
CA SER A 15 4.89 -9.89 24.28
C SER A 15 6.06 -10.72 23.77
N GLU A 16 5.74 -11.59 22.81
CA GLU A 16 6.76 -12.27 22.04
C GLU A 16 7.37 -11.28 21.05
N LEU A 17 8.69 -11.11 21.11
CA LEU A 17 9.39 -10.28 20.14
C LEU A 17 9.56 -11.11 18.87
N VAL A 18 8.87 -10.70 17.82
CA VAL A 18 9.14 -11.15 16.46
C VAL A 18 10.45 -10.53 15.98
N PRO A 19 11.32 -11.29 15.31
CA PRO A 19 12.51 -10.73 14.70
C PRO A 19 12.10 -9.75 13.60
N ILE A 20 12.85 -8.66 13.43
CA ILE A 20 12.57 -7.59 12.45
C ILE A 20 12.40 -8.14 11.02
N VAL A 21 13.03 -9.27 10.72
CA VAL A 21 12.96 -9.96 9.42
C VAL A 21 11.57 -10.53 9.09
N ASP A 22 10.75 -10.80 10.11
CA ASP A 22 9.39 -11.34 9.95
C ASP A 22 8.30 -10.26 9.98
N LEU A 23 8.67 -8.98 10.11
CA LEU A 23 7.70 -7.89 9.99
C LEU A 23 7.12 -7.90 8.58
N LYS A 24 5.80 -8.06 8.48
CA LYS A 24 5.08 -7.82 7.24
C LYS A 24 4.88 -6.32 7.11
N TRP A 25 5.14 -5.79 5.92
CA TRP A 25 4.98 -4.38 5.62
C TRP A 25 3.84 -4.25 4.62
N ILE A 26 2.91 -3.31 4.85
CA ILE A 26 2.04 -2.83 3.78
C ILE A 26 2.69 -1.59 3.18
N THR A 27 2.69 -1.53 1.86
CA THR A 27 3.05 -0.32 1.13
C THR A 27 1.78 0.37 0.69
N TRP A 28 1.49 1.52 1.28
CA TRP A 28 0.42 2.41 0.87
C TRP A 28 0.97 3.49 -0.02
N CYS A 29 0.25 3.87 -1.07
CA CYS A 29 0.66 4.96 -1.94
C CYS A 29 -0.50 5.88 -2.29
N ASP A 30 -0.21 7.17 -2.32
CA ASP A 30 -1.10 8.15 -2.94
C ASP A 30 -0.78 8.29 -4.42
N VAL A 31 -1.83 8.41 -5.23
CA VAL A 31 -1.74 8.85 -6.61
C VAL A 31 -1.55 10.37 -6.63
N LYS A 32 -0.43 10.83 -7.19
CA LYS A 32 -0.06 12.25 -7.27
C LYS A 32 0.66 12.56 -8.59
N GLY A 33 0.70 13.84 -8.94
CA GLY A 33 1.47 14.33 -10.10
C GLY A 33 0.78 14.19 -11.46
N ILE A 34 -0.51 13.85 -11.49
CA ILE A 34 -1.31 13.91 -12.72
C ILE A 34 -1.63 15.37 -13.01
N GLN A 35 -1.17 15.89 -14.16
CA GLN A 35 -1.48 17.26 -14.61
C GLN A 35 -2.72 17.31 -15.51
N THR A 36 -2.92 16.28 -16.32
CA THR A 36 -4.05 16.14 -17.25
C THR A 36 -4.49 14.69 -17.33
N GLY A 37 -5.79 14.44 -17.49
CA GLY A 37 -6.33 13.08 -17.62
C GLY A 37 -6.36 12.31 -16.31
N GLN A 38 -6.19 10.99 -16.38
CA GLN A 38 -6.24 10.07 -15.24
C GLN A 38 -5.12 9.04 -15.33
N LEU A 39 -4.68 8.53 -14.17
CA LEU A 39 -3.77 7.39 -14.11
C LEU A 39 -4.55 6.12 -14.45
N ALA A 40 -4.22 5.52 -15.59
CA ALA A 40 -4.87 4.30 -16.02
C ALA A 40 -4.46 3.09 -15.16
N VAL A 41 -5.45 2.42 -14.58
CA VAL A 41 -5.31 1.05 -14.07
C VAL A 41 -5.49 0.09 -15.24
N ARG A 42 -4.56 -0.83 -15.42
CA ARG A 42 -4.47 -1.71 -16.60
C ARG A 42 -4.52 -3.18 -16.23
N PHE A 43 -4.93 -4.02 -17.18
CA PHE A 43 -4.92 -5.48 -17.01
C PHE A 43 -3.50 -6.07 -16.97
N SER A 44 -2.56 -5.42 -17.66
CA SER A 44 -1.14 -5.78 -17.72
C SER A 44 -0.28 -4.52 -17.84
N PRO A 45 1.03 -4.61 -17.53
CA PRO A 45 1.97 -3.52 -17.80
C PRO A 45 1.89 -3.04 -19.25
N GLY A 46 1.59 -1.75 -19.47
CA GLY A 46 1.42 -1.17 -20.81
C GLY A 46 0.16 -1.59 -21.58
N GLY A 47 -0.62 -2.56 -21.07
CA GLY A 47 -1.79 -3.11 -21.75
C GLY A 47 -3.03 -2.23 -21.70
N LYS A 48 -4.20 -2.78 -22.06
CA LYS A 48 -5.46 -2.03 -22.11
C LYS A 48 -5.84 -1.43 -20.74
N SER A 49 -6.36 -0.21 -20.76
CA SER A 49 -6.91 0.46 -19.58
C SER A 49 -8.24 -0.16 -19.15
N LYS A 50 -8.43 -0.29 -17.84
CA LYS A 50 -9.62 -0.81 -17.17
C LYS A 50 -10.38 0.31 -16.45
N ALA A 51 -9.66 1.22 -15.79
CA ALA A 51 -10.22 2.32 -15.02
C ALA A 51 -9.22 3.49 -14.93
N GLY A 52 -9.68 4.67 -14.52
CA GLY A 52 -8.85 5.85 -14.28
C GLY A 52 -8.86 6.26 -12.81
N LEU A 53 -7.67 6.49 -12.26
CA LEU A 53 -7.46 7.08 -10.93
C LEU A 53 -7.11 8.56 -11.06
N ASN A 54 -7.54 9.33 -10.08
CA ASN A 54 -7.25 10.75 -9.96
C ASN A 54 -6.19 10.98 -8.88
N ASN A 55 -5.64 12.20 -8.84
CA ASN A 55 -4.86 12.62 -7.70
C ASN A 55 -5.70 12.48 -6.41
N GLY A 56 -5.07 12.01 -5.34
CA GLY A 56 -5.73 11.77 -4.04
C GLY A 56 -6.42 10.41 -3.90
N ASN A 57 -6.36 9.53 -4.91
CA ASN A 57 -6.62 8.11 -4.69
C ASN A 57 -5.50 7.49 -3.86
N THR A 58 -5.86 6.65 -2.90
CA THR A 58 -4.91 5.84 -2.11
C THR A 58 -5.02 4.38 -2.52
N VAL A 59 -3.88 3.74 -2.72
CA VAL A 59 -3.77 2.36 -3.19
C VAL A 59 -2.81 1.56 -2.33
N ARG A 60 -3.06 0.25 -2.19
CA ARG A 60 -2.11 -0.72 -1.66
C ARG A 60 -1.25 -1.25 -2.80
N VAL A 61 0.07 -1.23 -2.65
CA VAL A 61 0.95 -1.95 -3.58
C VAL A 61 1.06 -3.39 -3.14
N ILE A 62 0.77 -4.31 -4.07
CA ILE A 62 0.84 -5.75 -3.85
C ILE A 62 2.10 -6.31 -4.51
N ARG A 63 2.47 -5.79 -5.69
CA ARG A 63 3.63 -6.26 -6.45
C ARG A 63 4.21 -5.12 -7.28
N GLU A 64 5.52 -5.16 -7.52
CA GLU A 64 6.19 -4.25 -8.44
C GLU A 64 6.92 -5.02 -9.55
N GLN A 65 7.00 -4.40 -10.73
CA GLN A 65 7.72 -4.90 -11.90
C GLN A 65 8.23 -3.71 -12.72
N GLY A 66 9.50 -3.35 -12.50
CA GLY A 66 10.10 -2.18 -13.14
C GLY A 66 9.31 -0.91 -12.83
N ASN A 67 8.87 -0.18 -13.86
CA ASN A 67 8.11 1.06 -13.71
C ASN A 67 6.60 0.84 -13.46
N TRP A 68 6.20 -0.39 -13.15
CA TRP A 68 4.80 -0.76 -12.94
C TRP A 68 4.57 -1.31 -11.54
N ALA A 69 3.47 -0.91 -10.93
CA ALA A 69 2.99 -1.45 -9.66
C ALA A 69 1.62 -2.09 -9.87
N TYR A 70 1.45 -3.32 -9.40
CA TYR A 70 0.14 -3.95 -9.26
C TYR A 70 -0.45 -3.53 -7.92
N VAL A 71 -1.58 -2.85 -7.99
CA VAL A 71 -2.18 -2.17 -6.85
C VAL A 71 -3.62 -2.58 -6.64
N GLU A 72 -4.10 -2.39 -5.42
CA GLU A 72 -5.50 -2.42 -5.04
C GLU A 72 -5.93 -1.05 -4.54
N VAL A 73 -7.04 -0.53 -5.06
CA VAL A 73 -7.52 0.80 -4.69
C VAL A 73 -8.33 0.71 -3.41
N GLU A 74 -7.90 1.39 -2.34
CA GLU A 74 -8.65 1.41 -1.08
C GLU A 74 -9.66 2.54 -1.01
N GLN A 75 -9.25 3.74 -1.42
CA GLN A 75 -10.04 4.94 -1.25
C GLN A 75 -9.68 6.02 -2.27
N GLY A 76 -10.54 7.04 -2.36
CA GLY A 76 -10.26 8.27 -3.06
C GLY A 76 -11.51 8.98 -3.53
N PRO A 77 -11.36 10.02 -4.36
CA PRO A 77 -12.45 10.92 -4.73
C PRO A 77 -13.59 10.23 -5.50
N ASN A 78 -13.29 9.11 -6.17
CA ASN A 78 -14.26 8.30 -6.89
C ASN A 78 -14.43 6.95 -6.21
N ALA A 79 -15.56 6.74 -5.52
CA ALA A 79 -15.85 5.49 -4.82
C ALA A 79 -16.01 4.28 -5.78
N ARG A 80 -16.31 4.50 -7.07
CA ARG A 80 -16.54 3.41 -8.04
C ARG A 80 -15.29 2.57 -8.33
N VAL A 81 -14.11 3.08 -8.02
CA VAL A 81 -12.84 2.37 -8.23
C VAL A 81 -12.34 1.66 -6.98
N LYS A 82 -13.02 1.77 -5.83
CA LYS A 82 -12.64 1.07 -4.60
C LYS A 82 -12.68 -0.44 -4.78
N GLY A 83 -11.67 -1.14 -4.24
CA GLY A 83 -11.45 -2.58 -4.38
C GLY A 83 -10.95 -3.01 -5.77
N LEU A 84 -10.79 -2.07 -6.71
CA LEU A 84 -10.31 -2.41 -8.04
C LEU A 84 -8.81 -2.69 -8.00
N GLN A 85 -8.42 -3.80 -8.61
CA GLN A 85 -7.04 -4.16 -8.79
C GLN A 85 -6.58 -4.04 -10.25
N GLY A 86 -5.29 -3.73 -10.41
CA GLY A 86 -4.59 -3.75 -11.69
C GLY A 86 -3.24 -3.04 -11.66
N TRP A 87 -2.62 -2.94 -12.83
CA TRP A 87 -1.31 -2.34 -13.00
C TRP A 87 -1.40 -0.83 -13.24
N VAL A 88 -0.57 -0.06 -12.55
CA VAL A 88 -0.41 1.38 -12.73
C VAL A 88 1.06 1.73 -12.92
N ASN A 89 1.34 2.87 -13.53
CA ASN A 89 2.72 3.36 -13.64
C ASN A 89 3.17 3.93 -12.28
N SER A 90 4.25 3.36 -11.74
CA SER A 90 4.77 3.69 -10.41
C SER A 90 5.26 5.13 -10.28
N SER A 91 5.56 5.82 -11.39
CA SER A 91 6.03 7.22 -11.36
C SER A 91 5.02 8.19 -10.72
N TYR A 92 3.73 7.83 -10.75
CA TYR A 92 2.62 8.59 -10.18
C TYR A 92 2.27 8.18 -8.74
N LEU A 93 3.01 7.22 -8.17
CA LEU A 93 2.80 6.77 -6.80
C LEU A 93 3.77 7.48 -5.87
N ARG A 94 3.28 7.87 -4.69
CA ARG A 94 4.10 8.34 -3.57
C ARG A 94 3.78 7.47 -2.37
N CYS A 95 4.74 6.64 -1.99
CA CYS A 95 4.51 5.51 -1.11
C CYS A 95 5.09 5.71 0.28
N THR A 96 4.42 5.12 1.27
CA THR A 96 4.87 4.94 2.64
C THR A 96 4.80 3.46 2.99
N GLN A 97 5.76 2.99 3.79
CA GLN A 97 5.76 1.62 4.30
C GLN A 97 5.32 1.65 5.75
N GLU A 98 4.33 0.83 6.08
CA GLU A 98 3.80 0.67 7.43
C GLU A 98 3.99 -0.78 7.89
N PRO A 99 4.54 -1.01 9.09
CA PRO A 99 4.60 -2.34 9.67
C PRO A 99 3.19 -2.81 10.03
N ILE A 100 2.91 -4.08 9.74
CA ILE A 100 1.71 -4.79 10.19
C ILE A 100 2.13 -5.66 11.37
N ASP A 101 1.45 -5.50 12.50
CA ASP A 101 1.53 -6.41 13.66
C ASP A 101 0.79 -7.74 13.40
#